data_AF-A0A379VN45-F1
#
_entry.id   AF-A0A379VN45-F1
#
_cell.length_a   1.000
_cell.length_b   1.000
_cell.length_c   1.000
_cell.angle_alpha   90.00
_cell.angle_beta   90.00
_cell.angle_gamma   90.00
#
_symmetry.space_group_name_H-M   'P 1'
#
loop_
_entity.id
_entity.type
_entity.pdbx_description
1 polymer ?
#
loop_
_entity_poly.entity_id
_entity_poly.type
_entity_poly.pdbx_seq_one_letter_code
_entity_poly.pdbx_strand_id
1 'polypeptide(L)'
;MAKTEGWFTDDTAKRFEAYHWHVVHDIDGHDPEAVKKAILEAQSVKDKPSLIICRTVIGFGSPNKAGKEESHGAALGEEEVALTRQKLGWHHPAFEIPKEIYRAWDGREKGEKAQQQWQEKFAAYEKAYPELAAEFTRRMSGGLPETWNPPRKNLLTTCRLIRPKSPPVKHRKIRSMPTVPCCRNCWVDRQIWRRAT
;
A
#
# COMPACT_ATOMS: atom_id res chain seq x y z
N MET A 1 17.69 2.22 17.31
CA MET A 1 16.27 1.90 17.11
C MET A 1 15.45 2.95 17.84
N ALA A 2 14.31 3.37 17.31
CA ALA A 2 13.39 4.23 18.05
C ALA A 2 12.89 3.47 19.28
N LYS A 3 12.87 4.11 20.45
CA LYS A 3 12.48 3.48 21.71
C LYS A 3 10.95 3.40 21.79
N THR A 4 10.42 2.19 21.80
CA THR A 4 8.96 1.94 21.89
C THR A 4 8.60 0.98 23.01
N GLU A 5 9.58 0.46 23.75
CA GLU A 5 9.42 -0.62 24.73
C GLU A 5 8.48 -0.24 25.90
N GLY A 6 8.27 1.06 26.13
CA GLY A 6 7.38 1.56 27.17
C GLY A 6 5.89 1.36 26.90
N TRP A 7 5.48 1.11 25.65
CA TRP A 7 4.07 0.96 25.27
C TRP A 7 3.83 -0.03 24.12
N PHE A 8 4.89 -0.55 23.50
CA PHE A 8 4.80 -1.51 22.41
C PHE A 8 5.92 -2.55 22.51
N THR A 9 5.55 -3.75 22.93
CA THR A 9 6.44 -4.90 23.15
C THR A 9 5.99 -6.15 22.39
N ASP A 10 5.13 -5.99 21.38
CA ASP A 10 4.65 -7.09 20.55
C ASP A 10 5.82 -7.81 19.88
N ASP A 11 5.76 -9.15 19.89
CA ASP A 11 6.45 -9.95 18.89
C ASP A 11 5.70 -9.79 17.56
N THR A 12 6.04 -8.71 16.84
CA THR A 12 5.39 -8.37 15.58
C THR A 12 5.55 -9.49 14.57
N ALA A 13 6.68 -10.18 14.55
CA ALA A 13 6.90 -11.28 13.62
C ALA A 13 5.92 -12.43 13.89
N LYS A 14 5.84 -12.91 15.14
CA LYS A 14 4.88 -13.96 15.52
C LYS A 14 3.43 -13.54 15.29
N ARG A 15 3.09 -12.28 15.52
CA ARG A 15 1.74 -11.75 15.25
C ARG A 15 1.37 -11.94 13.77
N PHE A 16 2.29 -11.65 12.85
CA PHE A 16 2.04 -11.81 11.41
C PHE A 16 2.12 -13.27 10.95
N GLU A 17 2.98 -14.08 11.55
CA GLU A 17 2.99 -15.53 11.34
C GLU A 17 1.65 -16.17 11.73
N ALA A 18 1.03 -15.70 12.82
CA ALA A 18 -0.31 -16.12 13.24
C ALA A 18 -1.41 -15.74 12.24
N TYR A 19 -1.20 -14.70 11.43
CA TYR A 19 -2.06 -14.36 10.28
C TYR A 19 -1.72 -15.16 9.01
N HIS A 20 -0.82 -16.13 9.10
CA HIS A 20 -0.30 -16.92 7.98
C HIS A 20 0.47 -16.11 6.94
N TRP A 21 1.10 -15.00 7.34
CA TRP A 21 2.02 -14.27 6.48
C TRP A 21 3.37 -14.99 6.39
N HIS A 22 4.05 -14.79 5.26
CA HIS A 22 5.48 -15.05 5.16
C HIS A 22 6.24 -13.90 5.84
N VAL A 23 7.13 -14.20 6.78
CA VAL A 23 7.87 -13.17 7.51
C VAL A 23 9.37 -13.37 7.32
N VAL A 24 10.04 -12.35 6.78
CA VAL A 24 11.51 -12.30 6.70
C VAL A 24 12.03 -11.48 7.87
N HIS A 25 12.76 -12.15 8.76
CA HIS A 25 13.16 -11.60 10.06
C HIS A 25 14.48 -10.83 9.99
N ASP A 26 14.62 -9.83 10.87
CA ASP A 26 15.88 -9.18 11.26
C ASP A 26 16.84 -8.80 10.12
N ILE A 27 16.30 -8.19 9.06
CA ILE A 27 17.11 -7.66 7.96
C ILE A 27 17.81 -6.37 8.39
N ASP A 28 19.12 -6.26 8.19
CA ASP A 28 19.80 -4.96 8.33
C ASP A 28 19.30 -4.02 7.24
N GLY A 29 18.52 -3.01 7.63
CA GLY A 29 17.93 -2.04 6.71
C GLY A 29 18.93 -1.06 6.10
N HIS A 30 20.19 -1.09 6.54
CA HIS A 30 21.29 -0.30 5.97
C HIS A 30 22.21 -1.13 5.05
N ASP A 31 21.92 -2.41 4.85
CA ASP A 31 22.58 -3.26 3.85
C ASP A 31 21.67 -3.45 2.61
N PRO A 32 21.97 -2.79 1.48
CA PRO A 32 21.17 -2.89 0.26
C PRO A 32 21.07 -4.31 -0.31
N GLU A 33 22.10 -5.15 -0.15
CA GLU A 33 22.09 -6.52 -0.66
C GLU A 33 21.26 -7.44 0.24
N ALA A 34 21.26 -7.25 1.55
CA ALA A 34 20.36 -7.95 2.47
C ALA A 34 18.88 -7.62 2.16
N VAL A 35 18.56 -6.33 1.98
CA VAL A 35 17.20 -5.89 1.62
C VAL A 35 16.77 -6.47 0.26
N LYS A 36 17.64 -6.44 -0.74
CA LYS A 36 17.38 -7.02 -2.06
C LYS A 36 17.10 -8.52 -1.99
N LYS A 37 17.90 -9.30 -1.23
CA LYS A 37 17.67 -10.73 -1.03
C LYS A 37 16.30 -10.99 -0.39
N ALA A 38 15.95 -10.24 0.65
CA ALA A 38 14.66 -10.36 1.32
C ALA A 38 13.47 -10.05 0.40
N ILE A 39 13.59 -9.04 -0.48
CA ILE A 39 12.57 -8.72 -1.47
C ILE A 39 12.41 -9.86 -2.49
N LEU A 40 13.52 -10.43 -2.98
CA LEU A 40 13.48 -11.56 -3.93
C LEU A 40 12.86 -12.81 -3.30
N GLU A 41 13.21 -13.10 -2.05
CA GLU A 41 12.61 -14.17 -1.26
C GLU A 41 11.08 -13.97 -1.11
N ALA A 42 10.66 -12.78 -0.66
CA ALA A 42 9.25 -12.44 -0.52
C ALA A 42 8.47 -12.54 -1.86
N GLN A 43 9.09 -12.14 -2.97
CA GLN A 43 8.51 -12.28 -4.30
C GLN A 43 8.40 -13.75 -4.74
N SER A 44 9.23 -14.66 -4.24
CA SER A 44 9.18 -16.08 -4.58
C SER A 44 7.97 -16.80 -3.93
N VAL A 45 7.47 -16.27 -2.81
CA VAL A 45 6.28 -16.77 -2.12
C VAL A 45 5.03 -16.29 -2.84
N LYS A 46 4.17 -17.22 -3.31
CA LYS A 46 3.02 -16.92 -4.19
C LYS A 46 1.66 -17.11 -3.52
N ASP A 47 1.63 -17.77 -2.37
CA ASP A 47 0.42 -18.20 -1.66
C ASP A 47 0.15 -17.38 -0.39
N LYS A 48 1.06 -16.48 0.00
CA LYS A 48 0.98 -15.68 1.23
C LYS A 48 1.41 -14.23 0.98
N PRO A 49 0.81 -13.26 1.68
CA PRO A 49 1.40 -11.94 1.82
C PRO A 49 2.73 -12.02 2.59
N SER A 50 3.63 -11.06 2.38
CA SER A 50 4.95 -11.01 3.02
C SER A 50 5.14 -9.77 3.90
N LEU A 51 5.80 -9.94 5.05
CA LEU A 51 6.33 -8.88 5.90
C LEU A 51 7.86 -9.02 5.96
N ILE A 52 8.60 -7.97 5.61
CA ILE A 52 10.05 -7.91 5.77
C ILE A 52 10.36 -6.97 6.93
N ILE A 53 10.99 -7.49 7.99
CA ILE A 53 11.31 -6.72 9.19
C ILE A 53 12.73 -6.15 9.06
N CYS A 54 12.81 -4.91 8.56
CA CYS A 54 14.08 -4.18 8.46
C CYS A 54 14.41 -3.46 9.76
N ARG A 55 15.57 -3.76 10.34
CA ARG A 55 16.15 -3.05 11.48
C ARG A 55 16.89 -1.81 10.99
N THR A 56 16.43 -0.64 11.42
CA THR A 56 17.02 0.65 11.02
C THR A 56 17.33 1.52 12.23
N VAL A 57 18.06 2.60 11.97
CA VAL A 57 18.34 3.66 12.95
C VAL A 57 17.62 4.90 12.44
N ILE A 58 16.60 5.37 13.17
CA ILE A 58 15.92 6.63 12.85
C ILE A 58 16.95 7.78 12.84
N GLY A 59 16.87 8.67 11.86
CA GLY A 59 17.86 9.74 11.70
C GLY A 59 19.28 9.25 11.41
N PHE A 60 19.46 8.05 10.82
CA PHE A 60 20.78 7.54 10.44
C PHE A 60 21.62 8.60 9.71
N GLY A 61 22.91 8.65 10.05
CA GLY A 61 23.84 9.66 9.54
C GLY A 61 24.00 10.86 10.47
N SER A 62 22.97 11.27 11.21
CA SER A 62 23.10 12.34 12.22
C SER A 62 23.97 11.87 13.40
N PRO A 63 25.03 12.61 13.79
CA PRO A 63 25.82 12.23 14.95
C PRO A 63 25.07 12.36 16.27
N ASN A 64 24.27 13.42 16.45
CA ASN A 64 23.69 13.74 17.76
C ASN A 64 22.22 13.31 17.91
N LYS A 65 21.49 13.14 16.81
CA LYS A 65 20.05 12.83 16.80
C LYS A 65 19.71 11.44 16.25
N ALA A 66 20.66 10.70 15.69
CA ALA A 66 20.42 9.32 15.26
C ALA A 66 19.99 8.44 16.44
N GLY A 67 18.94 7.64 16.23
CA GLY A 67 18.38 6.74 17.23
C GLY A 67 17.47 7.40 18.26
N LYS A 68 17.21 8.71 18.14
CA LYS A 68 16.41 9.47 19.10
C LYS A 68 15.15 10.08 18.48
N GLU A 69 14.13 10.31 19.30
CA GLU A 69 12.84 10.86 18.89
C GLU A 69 12.92 12.27 18.29
N GLU A 70 13.93 13.07 18.64
CA GLU A 70 14.08 14.44 18.12
C GLU A 70 14.37 14.45 16.61
N SER A 71 14.77 13.31 16.02
CA SER A 71 14.93 13.15 14.58
C SER A 71 13.62 12.84 13.83
N HIS A 72 12.50 12.63 14.54
CA HIS A 72 11.26 12.17 13.93
C HIS A 72 10.47 13.27 13.20
N GLY A 73 10.21 14.40 13.88
CA GLY A 73 9.22 15.38 13.42
C GLY A 73 9.70 16.83 13.43
N ALA A 74 10.97 17.08 13.75
CA ALA A 74 11.55 18.41 13.79
C ALA A 74 12.74 18.51 12.83
N ALA A 75 12.99 19.72 12.30
CA ALA A 75 14.19 19.99 11.53
C ALA A 75 15.45 19.68 12.36
N LEU A 76 16.48 19.11 11.72
CA LEU A 76 17.72 18.78 12.43
C LEU A 76 18.45 20.03 12.93
N GLY A 77 18.34 21.15 12.21
CA GLY A 77 19.11 22.37 12.45
C GLY A 77 20.38 22.42 11.59
N GLU A 78 20.82 23.62 11.22
CA GLU A 78 21.91 23.81 10.24
C GLU A 78 23.23 23.15 10.67
N GLU A 79 23.58 23.29 11.96
CA GLU A 79 24.78 22.67 12.54
C GLU A 79 24.73 21.13 12.43
N GLU A 80 23.59 20.53 12.80
CA GLU A 80 23.42 19.08 12.76
C GLU A 80 23.43 18.56 11.32
N VAL A 81 22.87 19.32 10.37
CA VAL A 81 22.94 18.97 8.95
C VAL A 81 24.38 19.01 8.44
N ALA A 82 25.18 20.00 8.83
CA ALA A 82 26.60 20.08 8.45
C ALA A 82 27.39 18.87 8.98
N LEU A 83 27.18 18.50 10.24
CA LEU A 83 27.79 17.30 10.84
C LEU A 83 27.33 16.00 10.18
N THR A 84 26.05 15.92 9.83
CA THR A 84 25.47 14.77 9.11
C THR A 84 26.10 14.62 7.73
N ARG A 85 26.25 15.72 6.99
CA ARG A 85 26.93 15.74 5.68
C ARG A 85 28.37 15.24 5.79
N GLN A 86 29.12 15.73 6.78
CA GLN A 86 30.49 15.28 7.03
C GLN A 86 30.55 13.77 7.31
N LYS A 87 29.67 13.26 8.18
CA LYS A 87 29.62 11.82 8.52
C LYS A 87 29.25 10.94 7.34
N LEU A 88 28.37 11.40 6.44
CA LEU A 88 27.96 10.69 5.24
C LEU A 88 28.92 10.86 4.05
N GLY A 89 29.96 11.70 4.17
CA GLY A 89 30.82 12.06 3.03
C GLY A 89 30.06 12.82 1.93
N TRP A 90 28.99 13.53 2.29
CA TRP A 90 28.17 14.30 1.35
C TRP A 90 28.69 15.73 1.25
N HIS A 91 29.37 16.05 0.14
CA HIS A 91 30.05 17.33 -0.05
C HIS A 91 29.22 18.38 -0.83
N HIS A 92 28.00 18.05 -1.25
CA HIS A 92 27.18 18.96 -2.05
C HIS A 92 26.31 19.88 -1.19
N PRO A 93 26.12 21.15 -1.59
CA PRO A 93 25.17 22.08 -0.99
C PRO A 93 23.73 21.56 -0.93
N ALA A 94 22.88 22.30 -0.22
CA ALA A 94 21.46 22.01 -0.19
C ALA A 94 20.87 22.04 -1.61
N PHE A 95 20.11 21.00 -1.96
CA PHE A 95 19.44 20.84 -3.26
C PHE A 95 20.36 20.70 -4.48
N GLU A 96 21.68 20.57 -4.29
CA GLU A 96 22.60 20.22 -5.36
C GLU A 96 22.79 18.71 -5.41
N ILE A 97 22.46 18.11 -6.57
CA ILE A 97 22.61 16.67 -6.82
C ILE A 97 23.55 16.48 -8.02
N PRO A 98 24.64 15.72 -7.86
CA PRO A 98 25.57 15.43 -8.94
C PRO A 98 24.95 14.68 -10.13
N LYS A 99 25.51 14.90 -11.33
CA LYS A 99 24.98 14.32 -12.58
C LYS A 99 25.04 12.80 -12.60
N GLU A 100 26.07 12.21 -12.02
CA GLU A 100 26.24 10.77 -11.90
C GLU A 100 25.19 10.13 -10.99
N ILE A 101 24.80 10.81 -9.91
CA ILE A 101 23.70 10.36 -9.05
C ILE A 101 22.38 10.46 -9.82
N TYR A 102 22.13 11.57 -10.51
CA TYR A 102 20.94 11.67 -11.38
C TYR A 102 20.88 10.53 -12.42
N ARG A 103 21.99 10.23 -13.09
CA ARG A 103 22.06 9.14 -14.08
C ARG A 103 21.82 7.77 -13.45
N ALA A 104 22.35 7.52 -12.26
CA ALA A 104 22.14 6.26 -11.54
C ALA A 104 20.68 6.07 -11.09
N TRP A 105 19.96 7.17 -10.83
CA TRP A 105 18.55 7.16 -10.42
C TRP A 105 17.55 7.34 -11.57
N ASP A 106 18.00 7.67 -12.79
CA ASP A 106 17.12 7.91 -13.93
C ASP A 106 16.44 6.61 -14.38
N GLY A 107 15.18 6.45 -13.99
CA GLY A 107 14.34 5.32 -14.35
C GLY A 107 13.50 5.52 -15.62
N ARG A 108 13.62 6.65 -16.33
CA ARG A 108 12.68 7.00 -17.43
C ARG A 108 12.72 6.02 -18.57
N GLU A 109 13.91 5.68 -19.09
CA GLU A 109 14.04 4.74 -20.20
C GLU A 109 13.54 3.33 -19.81
N LYS A 110 13.87 2.87 -18.59
CA LYS A 110 13.39 1.59 -18.07
C LYS A 110 11.86 1.59 -17.90
N GLY A 111 11.31 2.70 -17.41
CA GLY A 111 9.87 2.90 -17.22
C GLY A 111 9.11 2.94 -18.55
N GLU A 112 9.62 3.68 -19.54
CA GLU A 112 9.06 3.76 -20.88
C GLU A 112 9.00 2.38 -21.54
N LYS A 113 10.10 1.61 -21.50
CA LYS A 113 10.13 0.22 -22.01
C LYS A 113 9.12 -0.67 -21.31
N ALA A 114 9.03 -0.61 -19.98
CA ALA A 114 8.07 -1.42 -19.21
C ALA A 114 6.62 -1.05 -19.53
N GLN A 115 6.34 0.25 -19.69
CA GLN A 115 5.02 0.75 -20.07
C GLN A 115 4.66 0.36 -21.51
N GLN A 116 5.59 0.49 -22.46
CA GLN A 116 5.38 0.08 -23.85
C GLN A 116 5.05 -1.41 -23.94
N GLN A 117 5.83 -2.27 -23.25
CA GLN A 117 5.56 -3.70 -23.18
C GLN A 117 4.17 -4.01 -22.58
N TRP A 118 3.75 -3.24 -21.58
CA TRP A 118 2.40 -3.38 -21.02
C TRP A 118 1.31 -2.93 -22.00
N GLN A 119 1.53 -1.83 -22.73
CA GLN A 119 0.59 -1.32 -23.73
C GLN A 119 0.40 -2.31 -24.88
N GLU A 120 1.47 -2.95 -25.35
CA GLU A 120 1.41 -4.02 -26.36
C GLU A 120 0.57 -5.21 -25.87
N LYS A 121 0.79 -5.65 -24.63
CA LYS A 121 -0.03 -6.70 -23.99
C LYS A 121 -1.49 -6.28 -23.87
N PHE A 122 -1.75 -5.04 -23.47
CA PHE A 122 -3.12 -4.53 -23.34
C PHE A 122 -3.83 -4.42 -24.69
N ALA A 123 -3.14 -3.97 -25.74
CA ALA A 123 -3.69 -3.93 -27.10
C ALA A 123 -4.02 -5.33 -27.65
N ALA A 124 -3.18 -6.33 -27.35
CA ALA A 124 -3.48 -7.72 -27.67
C ALA A 124 -4.69 -8.25 -26.86
N TYR A 125 -4.77 -7.91 -25.58
CA TYR A 125 -5.90 -8.24 -24.70
C TYR A 125 -7.21 -7.61 -25.19
N GLU A 126 -7.19 -6.35 -25.62
CA GLU A 126 -8.36 -5.65 -26.16
C GLU A 126 -8.90 -6.31 -27.43
N LYS A 127 -8.02 -6.74 -28.33
CA LYS A 127 -8.43 -7.49 -29.54
C LYS A 127 -9.07 -8.83 -29.20
N ALA A 128 -8.56 -9.54 -28.19
CA ALA A 128 -9.07 -10.84 -27.78
C ALA A 128 -10.34 -10.75 -26.90
N TYR A 129 -10.48 -9.66 -26.12
CA TYR A 129 -11.53 -9.47 -25.11
C TYR A 129 -12.05 -8.03 -25.07
N PRO A 130 -12.71 -7.54 -26.15
CA PRO A 130 -13.06 -6.13 -26.30
C PRO A 130 -13.97 -5.60 -25.18
N GLU A 131 -14.99 -6.36 -24.79
CA GLU A 131 -15.91 -5.97 -23.70
C GLU A 131 -15.19 -5.86 -22.34
N LEU A 132 -14.28 -6.80 -22.04
CA LEU A 132 -13.52 -6.78 -20.78
C LEU A 132 -12.47 -5.67 -20.76
N ALA A 133 -11.88 -5.34 -21.91
CA ALA A 133 -10.95 -4.22 -22.03
C ALA A 133 -11.65 -2.87 -21.85
N ALA A 134 -12.83 -2.69 -22.45
CA ALA A 134 -13.66 -1.51 -22.21
C ALA A 134 -14.02 -1.36 -20.72
N GLU A 135 -14.37 -2.47 -20.06
CA GLU A 135 -14.70 -2.48 -18.64
C GLU A 135 -13.48 -2.20 -17.74
N PHE A 136 -12.31 -2.74 -18.09
CA PHE A 136 -11.05 -2.39 -17.42
C PHE A 136 -10.77 -0.90 -17.53
N THR A 137 -10.81 -0.34 -18.74
CA THR A 137 -10.54 1.09 -19.00
C THR A 137 -11.50 2.00 -18.23
N ARG A 138 -12.81 1.70 -18.26
CA ARG A 138 -13.82 2.45 -17.50
C ARG A 138 -13.52 2.47 -16.00
N ARG A 139 -13.17 1.32 -15.43
CA ARG A 139 -12.90 1.21 -13.99
C ARG A 139 -11.60 1.90 -13.59
N MET A 140 -10.55 1.77 -14.41
CA MET A 140 -9.27 2.42 -14.16
C MET A 140 -9.35 3.95 -14.29
N SER A 141 -10.26 4.47 -15.12
CA SER A 141 -10.56 5.91 -15.19
C SER A 141 -11.52 6.40 -14.11
N GLY A 142 -12.03 5.51 -13.25
CA GLY A 142 -13.02 5.83 -12.21
C GLY A 142 -14.43 6.12 -12.75
N GLY A 143 -14.69 5.84 -14.03
CA GLY A 143 -16.01 6.02 -14.63
C GLY A 143 -17.03 5.05 -14.04
N LEU A 144 -18.28 5.50 -13.85
CA LEU A 144 -19.41 4.64 -13.51
C LEU A 144 -20.04 4.06 -14.79
N PRO A 145 -20.72 2.90 -14.72
CA PRO A 145 -21.49 2.41 -15.87
C PRO A 145 -22.54 3.44 -16.30
N GLU A 146 -22.82 3.57 -17.59
CA GLU A 146 -23.86 4.51 -18.07
C GLU A 146 -25.26 4.19 -17.53
N THR A 147 -25.51 2.90 -17.30
CA THR A 147 -26.73 2.39 -16.67
C THR A 147 -26.76 2.59 -15.17
N TRP A 148 -25.72 3.19 -14.57
CA TRP A 148 -25.70 3.50 -13.15
C TRP A 148 -26.74 4.55 -12.82
N ASN A 149 -27.86 4.09 -12.30
CA ASN A 149 -28.82 4.93 -11.64
C ASN A 149 -28.45 4.97 -10.15
N PRO A 150 -27.94 6.09 -9.61
CA PRO A 150 -27.77 6.19 -8.17
C PRO A 150 -29.14 5.96 -7.52
N PRO A 151 -29.22 5.40 -6.30
CA PRO A 151 -30.49 5.31 -5.58
C PRO A 151 -31.06 6.73 -5.35
N ARG A 152 -31.85 7.22 -6.32
CA ARG A 152 -32.47 8.55 -6.30
C ARG A 152 -33.59 8.51 -5.27
N LYS A 153 -33.45 9.32 -4.21
CA LYS A 153 -34.51 9.79 -3.29
C LYS A 153 -35.37 8.73 -2.56
N ASN A 154 -35.29 7.44 -2.89
CA ASN A 154 -36.09 6.43 -2.23
C ASN A 154 -35.58 6.05 -0.85
N LEU A 155 -34.31 6.28 -0.50
CA LEU A 155 -33.83 6.04 0.88
C LEU A 155 -34.58 6.92 1.90
N LEU A 156 -34.89 8.17 1.57
CA LEU A 156 -35.70 9.05 2.43
C LEU A 156 -37.17 8.59 2.48
N THR A 157 -37.71 8.10 1.36
CA THR A 157 -39.09 7.58 1.29
C THR A 157 -39.24 6.24 2.02
N THR A 158 -38.25 5.34 1.91
CA THR A 158 -38.26 4.03 2.58
C THR A 158 -38.02 4.21 4.07
N CYS A 159 -37.12 5.11 4.50
CA CYS A 159 -36.99 5.48 5.92
C CYS A 159 -38.23 6.17 6.49
N ARG A 160 -39.00 6.95 5.70
CA ARG A 160 -40.28 7.52 6.14
C ARG A 160 -41.39 6.48 6.27
N LEU A 161 -41.41 5.45 5.42
CA LEU A 161 -42.40 4.38 5.43
C LEU A 161 -42.10 3.28 6.48
N ILE A 162 -40.84 3.12 6.90
CA ILE A 162 -40.40 2.15 7.93
C ILE A 162 -40.41 2.77 9.35
N ARG A 163 -40.98 3.96 9.57
CA ARG A 163 -41.34 4.39 10.93
C ARG A 163 -42.74 3.88 11.28
N PRO A 164 -42.91 2.70 11.93
CA PRO A 164 -44.11 2.51 12.72
C PRO A 164 -44.11 3.60 13.81
N LYS A 165 -45.27 4.19 14.12
CA LYS A 165 -45.41 4.95 15.37
C LYS A 165 -45.09 3.98 16.50
N SER A 166 -43.92 4.10 17.11
CA SER A 166 -43.48 3.19 18.17
C SER A 166 -44.41 3.34 19.38
N PRO A 167 -45.09 2.27 19.85
CA PRO A 167 -45.62 2.26 21.21
C PRO A 167 -44.44 2.16 22.20
N PRO A 168 -44.63 2.55 23.47
CA PRO A 168 -43.54 2.56 24.45
C PRO A 168 -42.94 1.16 24.64
N VAL A 169 -41.62 1.09 24.56
CA VAL A 169 -40.84 -0.15 24.50
C VAL A 169 -40.92 -0.93 25.81
N LYS A 170 -41.40 -2.20 25.74
CA LYS A 170 -41.13 -3.24 26.75
C LYS A 170 -40.15 -4.26 26.17
N HIS A 171 -39.18 -4.67 26.98
CA HIS A 171 -38.05 -5.51 26.59
C HIS A 171 -38.48 -6.96 26.28
N ARG A 172 -38.14 -7.52 25.10
CA ARG A 172 -37.64 -8.92 24.97
C ARG A 172 -37.20 -9.37 23.56
N LYS A 173 -36.10 -10.13 23.59
CA LYS A 173 -35.60 -11.26 22.76
C LYS A 173 -35.26 -11.07 21.27
N ILE A 174 -33.99 -11.38 21.00
CA ILE A 174 -33.29 -11.55 19.73
C ILE A 174 -34.00 -12.56 18.81
N ARG A 175 -34.19 -12.19 17.54
CA ARG A 175 -34.42 -13.12 16.42
C ARG A 175 -33.56 -12.71 15.22
N SER A 176 -33.06 -13.74 14.53
CA SER A 176 -32.07 -13.77 13.44
C SER A 176 -32.25 -12.74 12.32
N MET A 177 -31.12 -12.20 11.83
CA MET A 177 -31.03 -11.40 10.61
C MET A 177 -31.15 -12.27 9.35
N PRO A 178 -31.86 -11.82 8.29
CA PRO A 178 -31.79 -12.44 6.98
C PRO A 178 -30.49 -12.03 6.26
N THR A 179 -29.87 -13.00 5.59
CA THR A 179 -28.70 -12.84 4.74
C THR A 179 -28.99 -11.96 3.52
N VAL A 180 -28.15 -10.95 3.28
CA VAL A 180 -28.15 -10.15 2.05
C VAL A 180 -27.45 -10.96 0.94
N PRO A 181 -28.01 -11.08 -0.28
CA PRO A 181 -27.34 -11.77 -1.37
C PRO A 181 -26.06 -11.04 -1.78
N CYS A 182 -24.97 -11.79 -1.90
CA CYS A 182 -23.70 -11.32 -2.46
C CYS A 182 -23.91 -10.89 -3.92
N CYS A 183 -23.61 -9.63 -4.24
CA CYS A 183 -23.63 -9.11 -5.60
C CYS A 183 -22.72 -9.94 -6.53
N ARG A 184 -23.27 -10.40 -7.65
CA ARG A 184 -22.58 -11.19 -8.69
C ARG A 184 -21.38 -10.47 -9.35
N ASN A 185 -21.13 -9.20 -9.05
CA ASN A 185 -20.06 -8.41 -9.68
C ASN A 185 -18.63 -8.76 -9.20
N CYS A 186 -18.46 -9.49 -8.09
CA CYS A 186 -17.13 -9.90 -7.64
C CYS A 186 -16.46 -10.95 -8.55
N TRP A 187 -17.21 -11.62 -9.43
CA TRP A 187 -16.69 -12.67 -10.31
C TRP A 187 -15.92 -12.15 -11.52
N VAL A 188 -16.24 -10.94 -12.00
CA VAL A 188 -15.58 -10.33 -13.17
C VAL A 188 -14.14 -9.94 -12.85
N ASP A 189 -13.88 -9.49 -11.61
CA ASP A 189 -12.56 -9.04 -11.13
C ASP A 189 -11.49 -10.12 -11.18
N ARG A 190 -11.88 -11.37 -10.87
CA ARG A 190 -10.95 -12.50 -10.85
C ARG A 190 -10.55 -12.96 -12.24
N GLN A 191 -11.40 -12.75 -13.25
CA GLN A 191 -11.11 -13.15 -14.63
C GLN A 191 -10.23 -12.13 -15.36
N ILE A 192 -10.39 -10.84 -15.09
CA ILE A 192 -9.59 -9.77 -15.71
C ILE A 192 -8.10 -9.90 -15.32
N TRP A 193 -7.81 -10.15 -14.03
CA TRP A 193 -6.43 -10.26 -13.56
C TRP A 193 -5.74 -11.58 -13.92
N ARG A 194 -6.45 -12.72 -13.89
CA ARG A 194 -5.84 -14.04 -14.15
C ARG A 194 -5.54 -14.32 -15.62
N ARG A 195 -6.09 -13.55 -16.55
CA ARG A 195 -5.90 -13.73 -18.01
C ARG A 195 -5.00 -12.68 -18.64
N ALA A 196 -4.58 -11.66 -17.88
CA ALA A 196 -3.71 -10.58 -18.33
C ALA A 196 -2.24 -10.73 -17.87
N THR A 197 -1.97 -11.68 -16.96
CA THR A 197 -0.62 -12.06 -16.48
C THR A 197 -0.27 -13.45 -16.93
#